data_AF-A0A854A469-F1
#
_entry.id   AF-A0A854A469-F1
#
_cell.length_a   1.000
_cell.length_b   1.000
_cell.length_c   1.000
_cell.angle_alpha   90.00
_cell.angle_beta   90.00
_cell.angle_gamma   90.00
#
_symmetry.space_group_name_H-M   'P 1'
#
loop_
_entity.id
_entity.type
_entity.pdbx_description
1 polymer ?
#
loop_
_entity_poly.entity_id
_entity_poly.type
_entity_poly.pdbx_seq_one_letter_code
_entity_poly.pdbx_strand_id
1 'polypeptide(L)' 'MPSKEIIDSHTTDLGTLLDQLEGLPRDTKIYFGGLDFYRVKTRGPGQVQIEFNQSVYRTSEDLLVVEDHEQ' A
#
# COMPACT_ATOMS: atom_id res chain seq x y z
N MET A 1 -0.97 -15.45 11.54
CA MET A 1 -0.54 -15.42 10.14
C MET A 1 -1.74 -14.96 9.33
N PRO A 2 -1.71 -13.80 8.64
CA PRO A 2 -2.80 -13.46 7.74
C PRO A 2 -2.93 -14.55 6.68
N SER A 3 -4.16 -14.95 6.36
CA SER A 3 -4.40 -15.96 5.34
C SER A 3 -3.86 -15.46 3.99
N LYS A 4 -3.36 -16.38 3.16
CA LYS A 4 -2.84 -16.07 1.82
C LYS A 4 -3.83 -15.24 0.97
N GLU A 5 -5.14 -15.48 1.13
CA GLU A 5 -6.22 -14.71 0.49
C GLU A 5 -6.26 -13.23 0.89
N ILE A 6 -5.96 -12.89 2.15
CA ILE A 6 -5.93 -11.49 2.62
C ILE A 6 -4.74 -10.76 1.98
N ILE A 7 -3.60 -11.42 1.87
CA ILE A 7 -2.39 -10.84 1.25
C ILE A 7 -2.64 -10.55 -0.23
N ASP A 8 -3.26 -11.49 -0.96
CA ASP A 8 -3.57 -11.33 -2.38
C ASP A 8 -4.65 -10.24 -2.61
N SER A 9 -5.54 -9.99 -1.65
CA SER A 9 -6.56 -8.93 -1.75
C SER A 9 -6.00 -7.50 -1.67
N HIS A 10 -4.74 -7.34 -1.24
CA HIS A 10 -4.10 -6.04 -1.02
C HIS A 10 -2.92 -5.78 -1.95
N THR A 11 -2.77 -6.57 -3.01
CA THR A 11 -1.67 -6.45 -3.98
C THR A 11 -2.19 -6.29 -5.41
N THR A 12 -1.34 -5.73 -6.27
CA THR A 12 -1.52 -5.69 -7.73
C THR A 12 -0.16 -5.93 -8.36
N ASP A 13 -0.14 -6.43 -9.60
CA ASP A 13 1.08 -6.52 -10.39
C ASP A 13 1.59 -5.12 -10.75
N LEU A 14 2.92 -4.98 -10.84
CA LEU A 14 3.58 -3.71 -11.18
C LEU A 14 3.15 -3.20 -12.57
N GLY A 15 2.97 -4.09 -13.54
CA GLY A 15 2.51 -3.73 -14.88
C GLY A 15 1.16 -3.03 -14.87
N THR A 16 0.16 -3.63 -14.21
CA THR A 16 -1.18 -3.05 -14.06
C THR A 16 -1.14 -1.66 -13.43
N LEU A 17 -0.28 -1.44 -12.42
CA LEU A 17 -0.13 -0.12 -11.81
C LEU A 17 0.49 0.90 -12.80
N LEU A 18 1.51 0.51 -13.55
CA LEU A 18 2.15 1.38 -14.54
C LEU A 18 1.19 1.78 -15.66
N ASP A 19 0.39 0.82 -16.15
CA ASP A 19 -0.62 1.07 -17.19
C ASP A 19 -1.66 2.11 -16.73
N GLN A 20 -2.07 2.09 -15.45
CA GLN A 20 -3.00 3.08 -14.89
C GLN A 20 -2.38 4.49 -14.74
N LEU A 21 -1.06 4.57 -14.61
CA LEU A 21 -0.33 5.83 -14.45
C LEU A 21 0.18 6.40 -15.79
N GLU A 22 0.04 5.65 -16.88
CA GLU A 22 0.55 6.02 -18.19
C GLU A 22 -0.07 7.36 -18.66
N GLY A 23 0.78 8.25 -19.18
CA GLY A 23 0.35 9.54 -19.73
C GLY A 23 0.06 10.65 -18.69
N LEU A 24 0.08 10.36 -17.39
CA LEU A 24 -0.08 11.38 -16.37
C LEU A 24 1.13 12.35 -16.32
N PRO A 25 0.91 13.67 -16.15
CA PRO A 25 1.99 14.63 -15.95
C PRO A 25 2.87 14.28 -14.75
N ARG A 26 4.19 14.51 -14.86
CA ARG A 26 5.16 14.16 -13.80
C ARG A 26 4.97 14.91 -12.48
N ASP A 27 4.33 16.08 -12.54
CA ASP A 27 4.00 16.93 -11.39
C ASP A 27 2.61 16.63 -10.82
N THR A 28 1.91 15.61 -11.33
CA THR A 28 0.65 15.14 -10.77
C THR A 28 0.87 14.67 -9.34
N LYS A 29 0.14 15.25 -8.40
CA LYS A 29 0.14 14.79 -7.00
C LYS A 29 -0.65 13.49 -6.90
N ILE A 30 -0.05 12.47 -6.28
CA ILE A 30 -0.73 11.22 -5.96
C ILE A 30 -1.35 11.37 -4.57
N TYR A 31 -2.65 11.09 -4.45
CA TYR A 31 -3.36 11.10 -3.17
C TYR A 31 -3.54 9.67 -2.66
N PHE A 32 -3.04 9.39 -1.46
CA PHE A 32 -3.04 8.06 -0.85
C PHE A 32 -4.16 7.86 0.19
N GLY A 33 -5.29 8.56 0.03
CA GLY A 33 -6.46 8.33 0.89
C GLY A 33 -6.25 8.70 2.37
N GLY A 34 -5.36 9.65 2.66
CA GLY A 34 -5.04 10.07 4.02
C GLY A 34 -3.86 9.35 4.67
N LEU A 35 -3.20 8.42 3.96
CA LEU A 35 -1.94 7.81 4.39
C LEU A 35 -0.75 8.65 3.93
N ASP A 36 0.26 8.78 4.80
CA ASP A 36 1.49 9.49 4.51
C ASP A 36 2.49 8.54 3.87
N PHE A 37 2.78 8.75 2.58
CA PHE A 37 3.78 7.97 1.86
C PHE A 37 5.15 8.10 2.54
N TYR A 38 5.75 6.96 2.86
CA TYR A 38 7.08 6.90 3.45
C TYR A 38 8.12 6.53 2.40
N ARG A 39 8.00 5.34 1.78
CA ARG A 39 8.95 4.87 0.76
C ARG A 39 8.42 3.69 -0.05
N VAL A 40 9.11 3.37 -1.14
CA VAL A 40 9.01 2.07 -1.81
C VAL A 40 10.16 1.18 -1.35
N LYS A 41 9.87 -0.06 -0.97
CA LYS A 41 10.86 -1.03 -0.46
C LYS A 41 10.69 -2.41 -1.10
N THR A 42 11.79 -2.98 -1.60
CA THR A 42 11.79 -4.37 -2.08
C THR A 42 11.62 -5.36 -0.93
N ARG A 43 10.72 -6.33 -1.08
CA ARG A 43 10.41 -7.38 -0.11
C ARG A 43 10.64 -8.76 -0.73
N GLY A 44 11.90 -9.06 -1.05
CA GLY A 44 12.27 -10.35 -1.65
C GLY A 44 12.00 -10.42 -3.16
N PRO A 45 12.17 -11.61 -3.77
CA PRO A 45 12.11 -11.78 -5.23
C PRO A 45 10.73 -11.40 -5.79
N GLY A 46 10.68 -10.40 -6.66
CA GLY A 46 9.48 -10.02 -7.40
C GLY A 46 8.43 -9.23 -6.61
N GLN A 47 8.71 -8.82 -5.36
CA GLN A 47 7.76 -8.08 -4.54
C GLN A 47 8.33 -6.71 -4.12
N VAL A 48 7.52 -5.68 -4.32
CA VAL A 48 7.75 -4.33 -3.79
C VAL A 48 6.60 -3.96 -2.85
N GLN A 49 6.92 -3.22 -1.80
CA GLN A 49 5.96 -2.69 -0.85
C GLN A 49 6.02 -1.17 -0.90
N ILE A 50 4.86 -0.53 -1.03
CA ILE A 50 4.69 0.89 -0.74
C ILE A 50 4.43 0.99 0.77
N GLU A 51 5.36 1.58 1.49
CA GLU A 51 5.27 1.78 2.94
C GLU A 51 4.72 3.19 3.22
N PHE A 52 3.85 3.27 4.22
CA PHE A 52 3.26 4.50 4.75
C PHE A 52 3.69 4.67 6.22
N ASN A 53 3.59 5.89 6.75
CA ASN A 53 3.80 6.13 8.18
C ASN A 53 2.63 5.62 9.05
N GLN A 54 1.55 5.14 8.44
CA GLN A 54 0.43 4.51 9.12
C GLN A 54 0.33 3.02 8.79
N SER A 55 -0.15 2.24 9.75
CA SER A 55 -0.65 0.88 9.55
C SER A 55 -2.17 0.89 9.36
N VAL A 56 -2.67 0.08 8.43
CA VAL A 56 -4.11 -0.16 8.24
C VAL A 56 -4.39 -1.64 8.49
N TYR A 57 -5.25 -1.95 9.44
CA TYR A 57 -5.58 -3.34 9.80
C TYR A 57 -7.00 -3.48 10.36
N ARG A 58 -7.50 -4.71 10.40
CA ARG A 58 -8.78 -5.05 11.05
C ARG A 58 -8.51 -5.69 12.42
N THR A 59 -9.26 -5.27 13.43
CA THR A 59 -9.20 -5.87 14.78
C THR A 59 -9.93 -7.22 14.80
N SER A 60 -9.85 -7.93 15.94
CA SER A 60 -10.64 -9.16 16.17
C SER A 60 -12.15 -8.93 16.19
N GLU A 61 -12.60 -7.69 16.37
CA GLU A 61 -14.00 -7.27 16.35
C GLU A 61 -14.43 -6.78 14.96
N ASP A 62 -13.60 -6.99 13.94
CA ASP A 62 -13.81 -6.56 12.55
C ASP A 62 -13.91 -5.04 12.35
N LEU A 63 -13.30 -4.26 13.26
CA LEU A 63 -13.18 -2.81 13.12
C LEU A 63 -11.94 -2.46 12.29
N LEU A 64 -12.09 -1.55 11.33
CA LEU A 64 -10.97 -1.01 10.55
C LEU A 64 -10.26 0.08 11.37
N VAL A 65 -8.96 -0.10 11.59
CA VAL A 65 -8.10 0.82 12.35
C VAL A 65 -7.00 1.37 11.45
N VAL A 66 -6.74 2.67 11.60
CA VAL A 66 -5.57 3.35 11.05
C VAL A 66 -4.74 3.83 12.24
N GLU A 67 -3.47 3.44 12.28
CA GLU A 67 -2.57 3.69 13.41
C GLU A 67 -1.27 4.32 12.90
N ASP A 68 -0.93 5.51 13.42
CA ASP A 68 0.35 6.16 13.13
C ASP A 68 1.52 5.38 13.76
N HIS A 69 2.61 5.22 13.02
CA HIS A 69 3.87 4.75 13.59
C HIS A 69 4.41 5.89 14.48
N GLU A 70 4.44 5.70 15.81
CA GLU A 70 5.07 6.67 16.71
C GLU A 70 6.48 6.99 16.20
N GLN A 71 6.77 8.29 15.98
CA GLN A 71 8.02 8.77 15.40
C GLN A 71 9.23 8.54 16.31
#